data_AF-D5SMN1-F1
#
_entry.id   AF-D5SMN1-F1
#
_cell.length_a   1.000
_cell.length_b   1.000
_cell.length_c   1.000
_cell.angle_alpha   90.00
_cell.angle_beta   90.00
_cell.angle_gamma   90.00
#
_symmetry.space_group_name_H-M   'P 1'
#
loop_
_entity.id
_entity.type
_entity.pdbx_description
1 polymer ?
#
loop_
_entity_poly.entity_id
_entity_poly.type
_entity_poly.pdbx_seq_one_letter_code
_entity_poly.pdbx_strand_id
1 'polypeptide(L)'
;MKLRNPAREHQLLSYKVQIINAILTIDLKSASDTQRDTFYEYISAPWEKTNLTTTWVATFPESLTQQHIITKTLFVLEIAAIAIGVKYEAVIAVTPTKPTIFNGPNS
;
A
#
# COMPACT_ATOMS: atom_id res chain seq x y z
N MET A 1 -16.08 44.92 30.41
CA MET A 1 -16.63 43.56 30.31
C MET A 1 -16.36 43.05 28.89
N LYS A 2 -15.32 42.22 28.69
CA LYS A 2 -14.95 41.71 27.35
C LYS A 2 -15.89 40.56 27.00
N LEU A 3 -16.76 40.76 26.02
CA LEU A 3 -17.59 39.70 25.45
C LEU A 3 -16.66 38.70 24.75
N ARG A 4 -16.48 37.51 25.36
CA ARG A 4 -15.85 36.38 24.69
C ARG A 4 -16.81 35.92 23.62
N ASN A 5 -16.33 35.83 22.38
CA ASN A 5 -17.10 35.34 21.24
C ASN A 5 -17.05 33.79 21.24
N PRO A 6 -18.14 33.09 21.61
CA PRO A 6 -18.15 31.62 21.71
C PRO A 6 -18.05 30.93 20.34
N ALA A 7 -18.17 31.68 19.23
CA ALA A 7 -18.08 31.12 17.88
C ALA A 7 -16.65 30.69 17.47
N ARG A 8 -15.61 31.05 18.25
CA ARG A 8 -14.22 30.64 17.95
C ARG A 8 -13.78 29.32 18.59
N GLU A 9 -14.57 28.74 19.49
CA GLU A 9 -14.20 27.52 20.21
C GLU A 9 -14.78 26.23 19.59
N HIS A 10 -15.66 26.34 18.60
CA HIS A 10 -16.37 25.20 17.99
C HIS A 10 -15.86 24.73 16.61
N GLN A 11 -14.64 25.11 16.22
CA GLN A 11 -14.05 24.65 14.95
C GLN A 11 -12.61 24.16 15.09
N LEU A 12 -12.31 23.43 16.17
CA LEU A 12 -11.34 22.34 16.06
C LEU A 12 -12.04 21.17 15.35
N LEU A 13 -12.35 21.36 14.06
CA LEU A 13 -12.65 20.24 13.18
C LEU A 13 -11.42 19.34 13.26
N SER A 14 -11.59 18.19 13.89
CA SER A 14 -10.62 17.10 13.82
C SER A 14 -10.36 16.85 12.34
N TYR A 15 -9.25 17.38 11.82
CA TYR A 15 -8.72 16.96 10.54
C TYR A 15 -8.36 15.49 10.73
N LYS A 16 -9.34 14.62 10.49
CA LYS A 16 -9.05 13.21 10.25
C LYS A 16 -8.14 13.24 9.04
N VAL A 17 -6.85 12.98 9.27
CA VAL A 17 -5.89 12.71 8.22
C VAL A 17 -6.55 11.67 7.32
N GLN A 18 -6.92 12.06 6.10
CA GLN A 18 -7.43 11.05 5.18
C GLN A 18 -6.24 10.18 4.79
N ILE A 19 -6.51 8.91 4.65
CA ILE A 19 -5.49 7.89 4.44
C ILE A 19 -5.89 7.16 3.17
N ILE A 20 -4.93 6.99 2.26
CA ILE A 20 -5.13 6.19 1.05
C ILE A 20 -4.46 4.84 1.29
N ASN A 21 -5.20 3.77 1.05
CA ASN A 21 -4.73 2.41 1.23
C ASN A 21 -4.54 1.75 -0.13
N ALA A 22 -3.64 0.77 -0.19
CA ALA A 22 -3.44 -0.02 -1.39
C ALA A 22 -3.28 -1.51 -1.06
N ILE A 23 -3.74 -2.35 -1.98
CA ILE A 23 -3.48 -3.79 -2.01
C ILE A 23 -2.73 -4.09 -3.29
N LEU A 24 -1.62 -4.78 -3.19
CA LEU A 24 -0.79 -5.23 -4.29
C LEU A 24 -0.69 -6.75 -4.27
N THR A 25 -1.05 -7.39 -5.36
CA THR A 25 -0.88 -8.84 -5.56
C THR A 25 0.05 -9.08 -6.74
N ILE A 26 1.01 -9.98 -6.58
CA ILE A 26 2.05 -10.25 -7.59
C ILE A 26 2.24 -11.75 -7.77
N ASP A 27 2.14 -12.22 -9.01
CA ASP A 27 2.43 -13.60 -9.39
C ASP A 27 3.74 -13.68 -10.20
N LEU A 28 4.57 -14.67 -9.84
CA LEU A 28 5.88 -14.96 -10.39
C LEU A 28 5.92 -16.44 -10.84
N LYS A 29 5.00 -16.82 -11.74
CA LYS A 29 4.75 -18.23 -12.15
C LYS A 29 6.00 -19.02 -12.53
N SER A 30 6.99 -18.37 -13.15
CA SER A 30 8.21 -19.03 -13.66
C SER A 30 9.46 -18.76 -12.82
N ALA A 31 9.33 -18.11 -11.66
CA ALA A 31 10.46 -17.81 -10.79
C ALA A 31 10.77 -18.99 -9.85
N SER A 32 12.05 -19.27 -9.65
CA SER A 32 12.52 -20.12 -8.54
C SER A 32 12.29 -19.43 -7.19
N ASP A 33 12.35 -20.17 -6.09
CA ASP A 33 12.16 -19.60 -4.75
C ASP A 33 13.20 -18.51 -4.43
N THR A 34 14.48 -18.75 -4.78
CA THR A 34 15.53 -17.72 -4.65
C THR A 34 15.22 -16.45 -5.44
N GLN A 35 14.69 -16.59 -6.66
CA GLN A 35 14.26 -15.43 -7.45
C GLN A 35 13.07 -14.72 -6.82
N ARG A 36 12.08 -15.45 -6.28
CA ARG A 36 10.94 -14.84 -5.58
C ARG A 36 11.38 -14.06 -4.36
N ASP A 37 12.24 -14.64 -3.53
CA ASP A 37 12.74 -13.98 -2.34
C ASP A 37 13.49 -12.70 -2.71
N THR A 38 14.40 -12.80 -3.70
CA THR A 38 15.13 -11.63 -4.22
C THR A 38 14.18 -10.59 -4.83
N PHE A 39 13.13 -10.99 -5.55
CA PHE A 39 12.12 -10.06 -6.08
C PHE A 39 11.42 -9.30 -4.95
N TYR A 40 11.01 -10.01 -3.92
CA TYR A 40 10.24 -9.45 -2.82
C TYR A 40 11.09 -8.53 -1.93
N GLU A 41 12.41 -8.66 -1.91
CA GLU A 41 13.31 -7.69 -1.27
C GLU A 41 13.25 -6.28 -1.89
N TYR A 42 12.90 -6.16 -3.18
CA TYR A 42 12.67 -4.86 -3.81
C TYR A 42 11.36 -4.19 -3.34
N ILE A 43 10.41 -5.00 -2.86
CA ILE A 43 9.13 -4.52 -2.33
C ILE A 43 9.36 -4.05 -0.90
N SER A 44 9.81 -2.81 -0.78
CA SER A 44 10.15 -2.18 0.49
C SER A 44 8.99 -1.34 1.06
N ALA A 45 9.23 -0.71 2.22
CA ALA A 45 8.30 0.22 2.83
C ALA A 45 7.77 1.25 1.79
N PRO A 46 6.46 1.58 1.82
CA PRO A 46 5.50 1.32 2.89
C PRO A 46 4.71 0.00 2.71
N TRP A 47 5.17 -0.92 1.88
CA TRP A 47 4.48 -2.19 1.66
C TRP A 47 4.76 -3.19 2.79
N GLU A 48 3.69 -3.73 3.35
CA GLU A 48 3.71 -4.76 4.38
C GLU A 48 3.16 -6.06 3.78
N LYS A 49 3.94 -7.13 3.85
CA LYS A 49 3.51 -8.44 3.36
C LYS A 49 2.40 -8.97 4.26
N THR A 50 1.33 -9.49 3.65
CA THR A 50 0.24 -10.16 4.38
C THR A 50 0.60 -11.62 4.66
N ASN A 51 -0.29 -12.35 5.35
CA ASN A 51 -0.15 -13.81 5.52
C ASN A 51 -0.32 -14.58 4.18
N LEU A 52 -0.75 -13.92 3.10
CA LEU A 52 -0.77 -14.49 1.76
C LEU A 52 0.62 -14.35 1.13
N THR A 53 1.06 -15.39 0.42
CA THR A 53 2.43 -15.47 -0.13
C THR A 53 2.74 -14.38 -1.16
N THR A 54 1.72 -13.85 -1.83
CA THR A 54 1.81 -12.96 -2.99
C THR A 54 1.07 -11.63 -2.81
N THR A 55 0.70 -11.25 -1.59
CA THR A 55 -0.09 -10.01 -1.36
C THR A 55 0.56 -9.11 -0.32
N TRP A 56 0.63 -7.81 -0.65
CA TRP A 56 1.09 -6.72 0.20
C TRP A 56 0.01 -5.67 0.38
N VAL A 57 0.05 -4.98 1.52
CA VAL A 57 -0.80 -3.82 1.80
C VAL A 57 0.08 -2.62 2.11
N ALA A 58 -0.36 -1.42 1.75
CA ALA A 58 0.32 -0.19 2.10
C ALA A 58 -0.66 0.90 2.49
N THR A 59 -0.19 1.78 3.35
CA THR A 59 -0.93 2.96 3.82
C THR A 59 -0.14 4.20 3.45
N PHE A 60 -0.77 5.13 2.74
CA PHE A 60 -0.16 6.34 2.20
C PHE A 60 -0.84 7.60 2.75
N PRO A 61 -0.11 8.71 2.89
CA PRO A 61 -0.72 10.00 3.19
C PRO A 61 -1.60 10.47 2.02
N GLU A 62 -2.70 11.18 2.31
CA GLU A 62 -3.63 11.75 1.31
C GLU A 62 -2.94 12.62 0.24
N SER A 63 -1.81 13.23 0.58
CA SER A 63 -1.06 14.07 -0.36
C SER A 63 -0.56 13.31 -1.59
N LEU A 64 -0.54 11.97 -1.56
CA LEU A 64 -0.20 11.15 -2.71
C LEU A 64 -1.46 10.80 -3.50
N THR A 65 -1.45 11.13 -4.79
CA THR A 65 -2.55 10.72 -5.67
C THR A 65 -2.51 9.23 -5.95
N GLN A 66 -3.67 8.63 -6.24
CA GLN A 66 -3.76 7.24 -6.68
C GLN A 66 -2.81 6.96 -7.87
N GLN A 67 -2.76 7.86 -8.85
CA GLN A 67 -1.89 7.72 -10.01
C GLN A 67 -0.40 7.65 -9.60
N HIS A 68 0.01 8.49 -8.66
CA HIS A 68 1.38 8.52 -8.17
C HIS A 68 1.76 7.21 -7.46
N ILE A 69 0.86 6.65 -6.66
CA ILE A 69 1.04 5.35 -6.00
C ILE A 69 1.23 4.24 -7.05
N ILE A 70 0.35 4.20 -8.06
CA ILE A 70 0.42 3.21 -9.14
C ILE A 70 1.73 3.32 -9.91
N THR A 71 2.09 4.52 -10.38
CA THR A 71 3.31 4.73 -11.17
C THR A 71 4.57 4.36 -10.39
N LYS A 72 4.67 4.75 -9.11
CA LYS A 72 5.81 4.35 -8.28
C LYS A 72 5.89 2.84 -8.08
N THR A 73 4.75 2.19 -7.87
CA THR A 73 4.70 0.74 -7.68
C THR A 73 5.15 0.01 -8.94
N LEU A 74 4.63 0.40 -10.10
CA LEU A 74 5.04 -0.17 -11.40
C LEU A 74 6.55 -0.05 -11.61
N PHE A 75 7.13 1.12 -11.34
CA PHE A 75 8.57 1.34 -11.48
C PHE A 75 9.40 0.38 -10.59
N VAL A 76 8.98 0.18 -9.34
CA VAL A 76 9.65 -0.77 -8.42
C VAL A 76 9.56 -2.20 -8.96
N LEU A 77 8.39 -2.62 -9.43
CA LEU A 77 8.19 -3.97 -9.97
C LEU A 77 8.99 -4.21 -11.25
N GLU A 78 9.10 -3.21 -12.13
CA GLU A 78 9.92 -3.28 -13.34
C GLU A 78 11.41 -3.43 -13.00
N ILE A 79 11.93 -2.63 -12.06
CA ILE A 79 13.32 -2.75 -11.61
C ILE A 79 13.58 -4.14 -11.04
N ALA A 80 12.70 -4.62 -10.16
CA ALA A 80 12.83 -5.93 -9.53
C ALA A 80 12.87 -7.04 -10.60
N ALA A 81 11.94 -7.01 -11.55
CA ALA A 81 11.83 -7.98 -12.63
C ALA A 81 13.09 -8.01 -13.52
N ILE A 82 13.61 -6.84 -13.90
CA ILE A 82 14.81 -6.71 -14.71
C ILE A 82 16.02 -7.24 -13.96
N ALA A 83 16.18 -6.87 -12.68
CA ALA A 83 17.34 -7.23 -11.88
C ALA A 83 17.51 -8.75 -11.72
N ILE A 84 16.42 -9.50 -11.66
CA ILE A 84 16.45 -10.95 -11.44
C ILE A 84 16.08 -11.78 -12.68
N GLY A 85 15.77 -11.12 -13.79
CA GLY A 85 15.44 -11.76 -15.06
C GLY A 85 14.15 -12.57 -15.06
N VAL A 86 13.09 -12.10 -14.40
CA VAL A 86 11.78 -12.78 -14.37
C VAL A 86 10.68 -11.96 -15.03
N LYS A 87 9.62 -12.66 -15.45
CA LYS A 87 8.34 -12.04 -15.80
C LYS A 87 7.41 -12.08 -14.60
N TYR A 88 6.52 -11.10 -14.50
CA TYR A 88 5.54 -11.01 -13.44
C TYR A 88 4.16 -10.61 -13.97
N GLU A 89 3.13 -10.97 -13.23
CA GLU A 89 1.79 -10.40 -13.36
C GLU A 89 1.45 -9.72 -12.03
N ALA A 90 0.90 -8.50 -12.07
CA ALA A 90 0.57 -7.78 -10.85
C ALA A 90 -0.77 -7.04 -10.97
N VAL A 91 -1.48 -6.97 -9.85
CA VAL A 91 -2.71 -6.20 -9.69
C VAL A 91 -2.54 -5.29 -8.49
N ILE A 92 -2.81 -3.99 -8.69
CA ILE A 92 -2.86 -3.00 -7.61
C ILE A 92 -4.26 -2.38 -7.54
N ALA A 93 -4.82 -2.36 -6.33
CA ALA A 93 -6.06 -1.68 -6.01
C ALA A 93 -5.77 -0.58 -4.99
N VAL A 94 -6.15 0.66 -5.30
CA VAL A 94 -6.02 1.82 -4.40
C VAL A 94 -7.42 2.19 -3.91
N THR A 95 -7.58 2.37 -2.61
CA THR A 95 -8.87 2.56 -1.95
C THR A 95 -8.77 3.52 -0.76
N PRO A 96 -9.80 4.36 -0.52
CA PRO A 96 -9.85 5.21 0.68
C PRO A 96 -10.08 4.38 1.97
N THR A 97 -10.58 3.15 1.85
CA THR A 97 -10.89 2.29 3.00
C THR A 97 -9.76 1.31 3.26
N LYS A 98 -9.37 1.14 4.53
CA LYS A 98 -8.35 0.15 4.91
C LYS A 98 -8.83 -1.27 4.55
N PRO A 99 -8.01 -2.08 3.86
CA PRO A 99 -8.32 -3.48 3.59
C PRO A 99 -8.57 -4.26 4.88
N THR A 100 -9.61 -5.09 4.89
CA THR A 100 -9.88 -6.02 5.98
C THR A 100 -9.25 -7.36 5.66
N ILE A 101 -8.43 -7.88 6.57
CA ILE A 101 -7.81 -9.20 6.47
C ILE A 101 -8.61 -10.16 7.33
N PHE A 102 -9.04 -11.28 6.75
CA PHE A 102 -9.71 -12.35 7.47
C PHE A 102 -8.73 -13.50 7.67
N ASN A 103 -8.60 -13.96 8.91
CA ASN A 103 -7.88 -15.19 9.22
C ASN A 103 -8.91 -16.31 9.34
N GLY A 104 -8.73 -17.39 8.57
CA GLY A 104 -9.59 -18.56 8.67
C GLY A 104 -9.44 -19.25 10.03
N PRO A 105 -10.39 -20.11 10.43
CA PRO A 105 -10.47 -20.68 11.78
C PRO A 105 -9.28 -21.56 12.22
N ASN A 106 -8.24 -21.76 11.39
CA ASN A 106 -7.08 -22.61 11.69
C ASN A 106 -5.73 -21.96 11.30
N SER A 107 -5.57 -20.65 11.53
CA SER A 107 -4.28 -19.96 11.28
C SER A 107 -3.31 -20.14 12.44
#